data_AF-A0AAW8Z9P1-F1
#
_entry.id   AF-A0AAW8Z9P1-F1
#
_cell.length_a   1.000
_cell.length_b   1.000
_cell.length_c   1.000
_cell.angle_alpha   90.00
_cell.angle_beta   90.00
_cell.angle_gamma   90.00
#
_symmetry.space_group_name_H-M   'P 1'
#
loop_
_entity.id
_entity.type
_entity.pdbx_description
1 polymer ?
#
loop_
_entity_poly.entity_id
_entity_poly.type
_entity_poly.pdbx_seq_one_letter_code
_entity_poly.pdbx_strand_id
1 'polypeptide(L)'
;MKKNKGFTLIELMVVVAIIGILAAVSVPAYQNYVTRSQVAEAVFLGSGMKSALSDYGWNNADWPSLLVAPTVVANSGQINATLIGKYSALTPLISGAYPSGYITITMTTGKASGQTIFFETTDGAASWTCTPGTLDPKYRPNACRE
;
A
#
# COMPACT_ATOMS: atom_id res chain seq x y z
N MET A 1 -38.20 38.87 -27.03
CA MET A 1 -38.12 38.39 -25.63
C MET A 1 -37.76 36.90 -25.64
N LYS A 2 -36.55 36.53 -25.21
CA LYS A 2 -36.17 35.11 -25.05
C LYS A 2 -36.88 34.56 -23.80
N LYS A 3 -37.75 33.56 -23.96
CA LYS A 3 -38.35 32.83 -22.82
C LYS A 3 -37.23 32.06 -22.13
N ASN A 4 -36.85 32.48 -20.93
CA ASN A 4 -36.02 31.65 -20.05
C ASN A 4 -36.86 30.43 -19.64
N LYS A 5 -36.60 29.28 -20.26
CA LYS A 5 -37.14 27.99 -19.80
C LYS A 5 -36.44 27.65 -18.48
N GLY A 6 -37.09 27.96 -17.37
CA GLY A 6 -36.65 27.52 -16.04
C GLY A 6 -36.89 26.01 -15.85
N PHE A 7 -36.11 25.41 -14.97
CA PHE A 7 -36.26 24.01 -14.55
C PHE A 7 -37.45 23.89 -13.59
N THR A 8 -38.31 22.87 -13.74
CA THR A 8 -39.45 22.67 -12.85
C THR A 8 -39.04 21.97 -11.55
N LEU A 9 -39.77 22.21 -10.46
CA LEU A 9 -39.52 21.53 -9.18
C LEU A 9 -39.68 20.00 -9.30
N ILE A 10 -40.62 19.54 -10.13
CA ILE A 10 -40.84 18.11 -10.33
C ILE A 10 -39.69 17.46 -11.11
N GLU A 11 -39.14 18.15 -12.13
CA GLU A 11 -37.93 17.69 -12.83
C GLU A 11 -36.75 17.59 -11.86
N LEU A 12 -36.62 18.53 -10.92
CA LEU A 12 -35.54 18.53 -9.93
C LEU A 12 -35.68 17.37 -8.94
N MET A 13 -36.89 17.11 -8.44
CA MET A 13 -37.13 16.01 -7.52
C MET A 13 -36.83 14.65 -8.15
N VAL A 14 -37.22 14.43 -9.42
CA VAL A 14 -36.92 13.17 -10.13
C VAL A 14 -35.41 13.01 -10.37
N VAL A 15 -34.71 14.08 -10.75
CA VAL A 15 -33.25 14.04 -10.95
C VAL A 15 -32.54 13.70 -9.65
N VAL A 16 -32.93 14.31 -8.52
CA VAL A 16 -32.35 14.01 -7.21
C VAL A 16 -32.59 12.55 -6.81
N ALA A 17 -33.79 12.01 -7.09
CA ALA A 17 -34.09 10.60 -6.82
C ALA A 17 -33.19 9.64 -7.61
N ILE A 18 -32.97 9.90 -8.91
CA ILE A 18 -32.10 9.08 -9.76
C ILE A 18 -30.63 9.19 -9.29
N ILE A 19 -30.14 10.39 -9.01
CA ILE A 19 -28.78 10.61 -8.48
C ILE A 19 -28.61 9.89 -7.14
N GLY A 20 -29.63 9.90 -6.27
CA GLY A 20 -29.61 9.19 -4.99
C GLY A 20 -29.38 7.69 -5.14
N ILE A 21 -30.09 7.04 -6.07
CA ILE A 21 -29.93 5.60 -6.36
C ILE A 21 -28.51 5.32 -6.91
N LEU A 22 -28.05 6.12 -7.87
CA LEU A 22 -26.71 5.96 -8.45
C LEU A 22 -25.61 6.16 -7.40
N ALA A 23 -25.77 7.16 -6.52
CA ALA A 23 -24.81 7.46 -5.46
C ALA A 23 -24.70 6.30 -4.45
N ALA A 24 -25.81 5.63 -4.12
CA ALA A 24 -25.81 4.51 -3.17
C ALA A 24 -24.89 3.36 -3.61
N VAL A 25 -24.79 3.10 -4.92
CA VAL A 25 -23.89 2.07 -5.48
C VAL A 25 -22.51 2.64 -5.81
N SER A 26 -22.45 3.87 -6.34
CA SER A 26 -21.21 4.45 -6.86
C SER A 26 -20.26 4.92 -5.77
N VAL A 27 -20.77 5.46 -4.66
CA VAL A 27 -19.94 5.92 -3.54
C VAL A 27 -19.13 4.79 -2.90
N PRO A 28 -19.71 3.64 -2.50
CA PRO A 28 -18.92 2.55 -1.93
C PRO A 28 -17.92 1.97 -2.94
N ALA A 29 -18.27 1.89 -4.23
CA ALA A 29 -17.35 1.44 -5.28
C ALA A 29 -16.16 2.40 -5.45
N TYR A 30 -16.41 3.71 -5.48
CA TYR A 30 -15.37 4.73 -5.55
C TYR A 30 -14.45 4.72 -4.32
N GLN A 31 -15.02 4.57 -3.12
CA GLN A 31 -14.22 4.43 -1.89
C GLN A 31 -13.30 3.21 -1.95
N ASN A 32 -13.77 2.07 -2.47
CA ASN A 32 -12.93 0.90 -2.65
C ASN A 32 -11.78 1.14 -3.64
N TYR A 33 -12.04 1.88 -4.73
CA TYR A 33 -11.00 2.28 -5.67
C TYR A 33 -9.93 3.18 -5.00
N VAL A 34 -10.36 4.19 -4.25
CA VAL A 34 -9.44 5.06 -3.49
C VAL A 34 -8.59 4.24 -2.50
N THR A 35 -9.20 3.28 -1.80
CA THR A 35 -8.46 2.39 -0.89
C THR A 35 -7.45 1.52 -1.65
N ARG A 36 -7.75 1.00 -2.84
CA ARG A 36 -6.76 0.30 -3.68
C ARG A 36 -5.58 1.19 -4.05
N SER A 37 -5.83 2.47 -4.36
CA SER A 37 -4.76 3.43 -4.64
C SER A 37 -3.89 3.70 -3.40
N GLN A 38 -4.49 3.77 -2.21
CA GLN A 38 -3.75 3.84 -0.94
C GLN A 38 -2.89 2.59 -0.71
N VAL A 39 -3.40 1.42 -1.07
CA VAL A 39 -2.63 0.17 -0.98
C VAL A 39 -1.47 0.15 -1.98
N ALA A 40 -1.66 0.70 -3.18
CA ALA A 40 -0.58 0.79 -4.16
C ALA A 40 0.59 1.66 -3.67
N GLU A 41 0.35 2.70 -2.87
CA GLU A 41 1.41 3.44 -2.17
C GLU A 41 2.22 2.52 -1.24
N ALA A 42 1.54 1.65 -0.49
CA ALA A 42 2.20 0.68 0.40
C ALA A 42 3.12 -0.28 -0.38
N VAL A 43 2.64 -0.81 -1.51
CA VAL A 43 3.43 -1.66 -2.41
C VAL A 43 4.66 -0.91 -2.93
N PHE A 44 4.49 0.35 -3.32
CA PHE A 44 5.59 1.20 -3.76
C PHE A 44 6.62 1.44 -2.65
N LEU A 45 6.18 1.73 -1.42
CA LEU A 45 7.07 1.92 -0.28
C LEU A 45 7.89 0.67 0.02
N GLY A 46 7.27 -0.51 0.03
CA GLY A 46 8.00 -1.77 0.22
C GLY A 46 9.00 -2.07 -0.88
N SER A 47 8.72 -1.66 -2.11
CA SER A 47 9.67 -1.82 -3.21
C SER A 47 10.96 -1.02 -3.01
N GLY A 48 10.92 0.07 -2.24
CA GLY A 48 12.08 0.91 -1.95
C GLY A 48 13.16 0.25 -1.09
N MET A 49 12.84 -0.83 -0.36
CA MET A 49 13.83 -1.57 0.45
C MET A 49 14.53 -2.70 -0.30
N LYS A 50 13.98 -3.13 -1.44
CA LYS A 50 14.36 -4.39 -2.09
C LYS A 50 15.83 -4.41 -2.48
N SER A 51 16.33 -3.32 -3.07
CA SER A 51 17.74 -3.21 -3.47
C SER A 51 18.68 -3.19 -2.28
N ALA A 52 18.41 -2.36 -1.27
CA ALA A 52 19.25 -2.26 -0.08
C ALA A 52 19.35 -3.59 0.70
N LEU A 53 18.23 -4.34 0.79
CA LEU A 53 18.20 -5.65 1.42
C LEU A 53 18.94 -6.70 0.58
N SER A 54 18.79 -6.68 -0.74
CA SER A 54 19.58 -7.51 -1.66
C SER A 54 21.07 -7.24 -1.45
N ASP A 55 21.51 -5.99 -1.61
CA ASP A 55 22.93 -5.63 -1.50
C ASP A 55 23.52 -6.04 -0.16
N TYR A 56 22.78 -5.86 0.95
CA TYR A 56 23.24 -6.30 2.26
C TYR A 56 23.38 -7.83 2.34
N GLY A 57 22.37 -8.58 1.87
CA GLY A 57 22.37 -10.04 1.84
C GLY A 57 23.51 -10.62 1.00
N TRP A 58 23.80 -10.04 -0.17
CA TRP A 58 24.91 -10.46 -1.04
C TRP A 58 26.28 -10.30 -0.37
N ASN A 59 26.48 -9.23 0.42
CA ASN A 59 27.78 -8.95 1.04
C ASN A 59 27.99 -9.69 2.38
N ASN A 60 26.91 -9.99 3.11
CA ASN A 60 27.00 -10.50 4.49
C ASN A 60 26.41 -11.90 4.68
N ALA A 61 25.69 -12.45 3.70
CA ALA A 61 24.91 -13.68 3.81
C ALA A 61 23.97 -13.71 5.04
N ASP A 62 23.44 -12.53 5.40
CA ASP A 62 22.54 -12.32 6.53
C ASP A 62 21.62 -11.13 6.24
N TRP A 63 20.58 -10.95 7.05
CA TRP A 63 19.71 -9.78 7.01
C TRP A 63 20.21 -8.66 7.93
N PRO A 64 19.97 -7.38 7.59
CA PRO A 64 20.31 -6.29 8.51
C PRO A 64 19.42 -6.37 9.75
N SER A 65 19.99 -6.00 10.89
CA SER A 65 19.35 -6.01 12.21
C SER A 65 18.66 -4.68 12.57
N LEU A 66 19.03 -3.59 11.90
CA LEU A 66 18.49 -2.26 12.18
C LEU A 66 18.50 -1.36 10.93
N LEU A 67 17.43 -0.58 10.75
CA LEU A 67 17.40 0.55 9.84
C LEU A 67 17.81 1.83 10.58
N VAL A 68 18.68 2.60 9.97
CA VAL A 68 19.11 3.90 10.49
C VAL A 68 18.76 5.01 9.50
N ALA A 69 18.60 6.22 10.01
CA ALA A 69 18.32 7.38 9.18
C ALA A 69 19.45 7.60 8.14
N PRO A 70 19.16 8.18 6.96
CA PRO A 70 20.15 8.37 5.90
C PRO A 70 21.23 9.38 6.27
N THR A 71 21.00 10.15 7.34
CA THR A 71 21.92 11.14 7.89
C THR A 71 22.97 10.55 8.83
N VAL A 72 22.90 9.24 9.14
CA VAL A 72 23.80 8.54 10.05
C VAL A 72 24.68 7.59 9.25
N VAL A 73 25.95 7.45 9.60
CA VAL A 73 26.82 6.41 9.02
C VAL A 73 26.36 5.05 9.54
N ALA A 74 25.94 4.15 8.64
CA ALA A 74 25.53 2.81 9.03
C ALA A 74 26.74 1.99 9.54
N ASN A 75 26.57 1.36 10.69
CA ASN A 75 27.52 0.39 11.23
C ASN A 75 27.24 -1.02 10.69
N SER A 76 28.11 -1.98 11.04
CA SER A 76 27.84 -3.40 10.79
C SER A 76 26.46 -3.80 11.34
N GLY A 77 25.71 -4.59 10.58
CA GLY A 77 24.34 -4.96 10.96
C GLY A 77 23.27 -3.93 10.58
N GLN A 78 23.62 -2.80 9.97
CA GLN A 78 22.69 -1.70 9.71
C GLN A 78 22.63 -1.31 8.23
N ILE A 79 21.48 -0.81 7.79
CA ILE A 79 21.33 -0.16 6.49
C ILE A 79 20.61 1.18 6.63
N ASN A 80 20.95 2.13 5.76
CA ASN A 80 20.29 3.43 5.70
C ASN A 80 18.95 3.31 4.95
N ALA A 81 17.85 3.61 5.63
CA ALA A 81 16.54 3.70 4.99
C ALA A 81 15.63 4.67 5.74
N THR A 82 14.82 5.43 5.00
CA THR A 82 13.69 6.17 5.57
C THR A 82 12.54 6.08 4.60
N LEU A 83 11.50 5.37 5.03
CA LEU A 83 10.34 5.10 4.21
C LEU A 83 9.12 5.57 4.98
N ILE A 84 8.60 6.70 4.55
CA ILE A 84 7.46 7.36 5.18
C ILE A 84 6.32 7.29 4.17
N GLY A 85 5.28 6.52 4.51
CA GLY A 85 4.03 6.48 3.77
C GLY A 85 2.97 7.33 4.43
N LYS A 86 2.06 7.89 3.62
CA LYS A 86 0.90 8.59 4.16
C LYS A 86 -0.15 7.60 4.69
N TYR A 87 -0.39 6.51 3.97
CA TYR A 87 -1.43 5.54 4.31
C TYR A 87 -0.91 4.23 4.89
N SER A 88 0.41 4.03 4.90
CA SER A 88 1.05 2.81 5.36
C SER A 88 2.38 3.07 6.05
N ALA A 89 2.77 2.15 6.92
CA ALA A 89 4.06 2.12 7.57
C ALA A 89 4.70 0.75 7.36
N LEU A 90 5.99 0.76 7.08
CA LEU A 90 6.82 -0.45 7.07
C LEU A 90 7.22 -0.81 8.48
N THR A 91 7.21 -2.10 8.81
CA THR A 91 7.99 -2.56 9.97
C THR A 91 9.46 -2.33 9.65
N PRO A 92 10.24 -1.77 10.60
CA PRO A 92 11.61 -1.33 10.33
C PRO A 92 12.59 -2.49 10.18
N LEU A 93 12.15 -3.73 9.97
CA LEU A 93 13.02 -4.89 9.87
C LEU A 93 12.43 -5.96 8.97
N ILE A 94 13.30 -6.61 8.19
CA ILE A 94 12.97 -7.88 7.53
C ILE A 94 12.95 -8.99 8.58
N SER A 95 11.96 -9.86 8.52
CA SER A 95 11.83 -11.01 9.42
C SER A 95 12.17 -12.31 8.67
N GLY A 96 12.79 -13.28 9.35
CA GLY A 96 13.18 -14.56 8.77
C GLY A 96 14.68 -14.81 8.83
N ALA A 97 15.10 -15.98 8.35
CA ALA A 97 16.49 -16.40 8.30
C ALA A 97 16.99 -16.41 6.86
N TYR A 98 18.08 -15.68 6.58
CA TYR A 98 18.68 -15.62 5.24
C TYR A 98 18.94 -17.04 4.70
N PRO A 99 18.59 -17.33 3.41
CA PRO A 99 18.19 -16.41 2.36
C PRO A 99 16.69 -16.10 2.29
N SER A 100 15.88 -16.66 3.17
CA SER A 100 14.43 -16.40 3.21
C SER A 100 14.09 -15.26 4.16
N GLY A 101 13.11 -14.44 3.79
CA GLY A 101 12.68 -13.36 4.65
C GLY A 101 11.47 -12.63 4.10
N TYR A 102 10.84 -11.82 4.96
CA TYR A 102 9.71 -11.01 4.58
C TYR A 102 9.69 -9.64 5.24
N ILE A 103 9.21 -8.66 4.50
CA ILE A 103 8.95 -7.29 4.96
C ILE A 103 7.45 -7.18 5.22
N THR A 104 7.07 -6.66 6.39
CA THR A 104 5.67 -6.38 6.70
C THR A 104 5.35 -4.91 6.45
N ILE A 105 4.25 -4.66 5.75
CA ILE A 105 3.72 -3.30 5.59
C ILE A 105 2.32 -3.29 6.16
N THR A 106 2.09 -2.34 7.06
CA THR A 106 0.81 -2.18 7.75
C THR A 106 0.15 -0.90 7.29
N MET A 107 -1.11 -0.98 6.89
CA MET A 107 -1.92 0.21 6.62
C MET A 107 -2.20 0.94 7.92
N THR A 108 -1.92 2.24 7.95
CA THR A 108 -2.10 3.06 9.16
C THR A 108 -3.42 3.81 9.13
N THR A 109 -3.91 4.19 7.94
CA THR A 109 -5.11 5.02 7.79
C THR A 109 -6.04 4.52 6.67
N GLY A 110 -7.25 5.07 6.61
CA GLY A 110 -8.25 4.69 5.62
C GLY A 110 -8.98 3.38 5.93
N LYS A 111 -9.76 2.87 4.97
CA LYS A 111 -10.60 1.68 5.15
C LYS A 111 -9.83 0.37 5.32
N ALA A 112 -8.58 0.35 4.89
CA ALA A 112 -7.68 -0.79 5.05
C ALA A 112 -6.83 -0.70 6.33
N SER A 113 -6.99 0.35 7.15
CA SER A 113 -6.20 0.54 8.39
C SER A 113 -6.17 -0.74 9.25
N GLY A 114 -4.99 -1.06 9.76
CA GLY A 114 -4.71 -2.28 10.52
C GLY A 114 -4.46 -3.54 9.67
N GLN A 115 -4.75 -3.50 8.38
CA GLN A 115 -4.48 -4.64 7.49
C GLN A 115 -3.03 -4.61 7.00
N THR A 116 -2.46 -5.79 6.75
CA THR A 116 -1.07 -5.95 6.35
C THR A 116 -0.92 -6.58 4.97
N ILE A 117 0.20 -6.27 4.31
CA ILE A 117 0.73 -7.00 3.15
C ILE A 117 2.17 -7.40 3.47
N PHE A 118 2.64 -8.47 2.84
CA PHE A 118 4.03 -8.91 2.98
C PHE A 118 4.75 -8.88 1.64
N PHE A 119 6.03 -8.54 1.66
CA PHE A 119 6.94 -8.87 0.57
C PHE A 119 7.86 -9.97 1.04
N GLU A 120 7.79 -11.13 0.41
CA GLU A 120 8.53 -12.32 0.76
C GLU A 120 9.62 -12.60 -0.28
N THR A 121 10.74 -13.14 0.17
CA THR A 121 11.83 -13.65 -0.66
C THR A 121 12.31 -14.97 -0.08
N THR A 122 12.78 -15.86 -0.94
CA THR A 122 13.41 -17.14 -0.57
C THR A 122 14.84 -17.27 -1.07
N ASP A 123 15.34 -16.27 -1.79
CA ASP A 123 16.57 -16.30 -2.59
C ASP A 123 17.51 -15.13 -2.29
N GLY A 124 17.48 -14.61 -1.06
CA GLY A 124 18.36 -13.54 -0.63
C GLY A 124 17.99 -12.20 -1.26
N ALA A 125 16.69 -11.95 -1.45
CA ALA A 125 16.13 -10.74 -2.03
C ALA A 125 16.44 -10.52 -3.53
N ALA A 126 16.85 -11.57 -4.24
CA ALA A 126 16.99 -11.53 -5.71
C ALA A 126 15.61 -11.48 -6.38
N SER A 127 14.61 -12.16 -5.81
CA SER A 127 13.20 -12.04 -6.19
C SER A 127 12.32 -11.75 -4.98
N TRP A 128 11.21 -11.06 -5.25
CA TRP A 128 10.26 -10.65 -4.24
C TRP A 128 8.83 -10.94 -4.69
N THR A 129 8.11 -11.69 -3.88
CA THR A 129 6.69 -11.97 -4.06
C THR A 129 5.88 -11.14 -3.08
N CYS A 130 4.87 -10.41 -3.56
CA CYS A 130 3.95 -9.73 -2.64
C CYS A 130 2.79 -10.65 -2.28
N THR A 131 2.62 -10.95 -0.99
CA THR A 131 1.48 -11.72 -0.50
C THR A 131 0.52 -10.80 0.27
N PRO A 132 -0.80 -11.03 0.16
CA PRO A 132 -1.80 -10.08 0.64
C PRO A 132 -1.97 -10.05 2.16
N GLY A 133 -1.28 -10.88 2.95
CA GLY A 133 -1.41 -10.91 4.40
C GLY A 133 -2.88 -10.92 4.87
N THR A 134 -3.27 -9.93 5.68
CA THR A 134 -4.65 -9.76 6.15
C THR A 134 -5.49 -8.81 5.29
N LEU A 135 -4.96 -8.33 4.16
CA LEU A 135 -5.63 -7.38 3.29
C LEU A 135 -6.85 -8.01 2.62
N ASP A 136 -7.99 -7.34 2.76
CA ASP A 136 -9.26 -7.74 2.17
C ASP A 136 -9.12 -7.83 0.64
N PRO A 137 -9.57 -8.94 0.00
CA PRO A 137 -9.51 -9.14 -1.44
C PRO A 137 -10.03 -7.96 -2.28
N LYS A 138 -11.01 -7.21 -1.77
CA LYS A 138 -11.57 -6.06 -2.50
C LYS A 138 -10.60 -4.89 -2.59
N TYR A 139 -9.55 -4.83 -1.78
CA TYR A 139 -8.53 -3.77 -1.76
C TYR A 139 -7.18 -4.19 -2.35
N ARG A 140 -7.01 -5.46 -2.76
CA ARG A 140 -5.74 -5.97 -3.27
C ARG A 140 -5.38 -5.36 -4.64
N PRO A 141 -4.18 -4.78 -4.80
CA PRO A 141 -3.66 -4.39 -6.10
C PRO A 141 -3.21 -5.63 -6.88
N ASN A 142 -3.04 -5.50 -8.19
CA ASN A 142 -2.61 -6.62 -9.06
C ASN A 142 -1.27 -7.22 -8.63
N ALA A 143 -0.37 -6.42 -8.05
CA ALA A 143 0.94 -6.87 -7.60
C ALA A 143 0.91 -7.82 -6.39
N CYS A 144 -0.18 -7.82 -5.59
CA CYS A 144 -0.30 -8.58 -4.33
C CYS A 144 -1.58 -9.42 -4.33
N ARG A 145 -1.92 -10.00 -5.48
CA ARG A 145 -3.21 -10.67 -5.68
C ARG A 145 -3.15 -12.16 -5.37
N GLU A 146 -1.96 -12.74 -5.28
CA GLU A 146 -1.69 -14.17 -5.10
C GLU A 146 -1.33 -14.50 -3.66
#